data_AF-A0A2H9LP60-F1
#
_entry.id   AF-A0A2H9LP60-F1
#
_cell.length_a   1.000
_cell.length_b   1.000
_cell.length_c   1.000
_cell.angle_alpha   90.00
_cell.angle_beta   90.00
_cell.angle_gamma   90.00
#
_symmetry.space_group_name_H-M   'P 1'
#
loop_
_entity.id
_entity.type
_entity.pdbx_description
1 polymer ?
#
loop_
_entity_poly.entity_id
_entity_poly.type
_entity_poly.pdbx_seq_one_letter_code
_entity_poly.pdbx_strand_id
1 'polypeptide(L)' 'MDAGKLIKAYLDFFKSKGHAVIKGAPLVPENDPSVLFTTAGMHPLVPFLLGEPHPQGTKLTDVKKCLRTGDIDDVGDDT' A
#
# COMPACT_ATOMS: atom_id res chain seq x y z
N MET A 1 -7.95 16.26 -13.45
CA MET A 1 -8.35 14.89 -13.07
C MET A 1 -8.39 14.87 -11.55
N ASP A 2 -9.48 14.46 -10.90
CA ASP A 2 -9.57 14.43 -9.42
C ASP A 2 -8.87 13.19 -8.84
N ALA A 3 -8.62 13.18 -7.52
CA ALA A 3 -7.88 12.09 -6.86
C ALA A 3 -8.54 10.72 -7.07
N GLY A 4 -9.87 10.66 -7.07
CA GLY A 4 -10.61 9.41 -7.31
C GLY A 4 -10.38 8.86 -8.72
N LYS A 5 -10.37 9.74 -9.74
CA LYS A 5 -10.06 9.36 -11.13
C LYS A 5 -8.61 8.90 -11.29
N LEU A 6 -7.65 9.53 -10.61
CA LEU A 6 -6.25 9.12 -10.65
C LEU A 6 -6.05 7.74 -10.02
N ILE A 7 -6.65 7.49 -8.85
CA ILE A 7 -6.65 6.19 -8.17
C ILE A 7 -7.23 5.12 -9.09
N LYS A 8 -8.40 5.39 -9.69
CA LYS A 8 -9.05 4.46 -10.62
C LYS A 8 -8.16 4.18 -11.83
N ALA A 9 -7.57 5.20 -12.44
CA ALA A 9 -6.68 5.05 -13.60
C ALA A 9 -5.44 4.20 -13.28
N TYR A 10 -4.83 4.39 -12.10
CA TYR A 10 -3.70 3.59 -11.62
C TYR A 10 -4.08 2.11 -11.49
N LEU A 11 -5.19 1.82 -10.78
CA LEU A 11 -5.65 0.45 -10.56
C LEU A 11 -6.06 -0.23 -11.88
N ASP A 12 -6.78 0.48 -12.75
CA ASP A 12 -7.19 -0.03 -14.06
C ASP A 12 -5.98 -0.32 -14.96
N PHE A 13 -4.95 0.52 -14.91
CA PHE A 13 -3.71 0.29 -15.65
C PHE A 13 -3.05 -1.02 -15.21
N PHE A 14 -2.79 -1.22 -13.92
CA PHE A 14 -2.14 -2.45 -13.44
C PHE A 14 -3.02 -3.69 -13.62
N LYS A 15 -4.34 -3.55 -13.45
CA LYS A 15 -5.30 -4.59 -13.77
C LYS A 15 -5.23 -5.00 -15.25
N SER A 16 -5.12 -4.04 -16.18
CA SER A 16 -4.94 -4.33 -17.61
C SER A 16 -3.62 -5.07 -17.93
N LYS A 17 -2.63 -4.99 -17.03
CA LYS A 17 -1.35 -5.73 -17.11
C LYS A 17 -1.38 -7.07 -16.36
N GLY A 18 -2.56 -7.51 -15.92
CA GLY A 18 -2.76 -8.79 -15.22
C GLY A 18 -2.42 -8.76 -13.73
N HIS A 19 -2.42 -7.61 -13.08
CA HIS A 19 -2.31 -7.53 -11.62
C HIS A 19 -3.69 -7.73 -10.98
N ALA A 20 -3.75 -8.51 -9.89
CA ALA A 20 -4.92 -8.60 -9.06
C ALA A 20 -5.05 -7.32 -8.22
N VAL A 21 -6.22 -6.69 -8.27
CA VAL A 21 -6.53 -5.56 -7.39
C VAL A 21 -6.86 -6.12 -6.01
N ILE A 22 -6.05 -5.78 -5.00
CA ILE A 22 -6.20 -6.23 -3.63
C ILE A 22 -6.71 -5.10 -2.74
N LYS A 23 -7.34 -5.44 -1.61
CA LYS A 23 -7.81 -4.45 -0.64
C LYS A 23 -6.62 -3.95 0.18
N GLY A 24 -6.51 -2.62 0.33
CA GLY A 24 -5.53 -2.03 1.25
C GLY A 24 -5.79 -2.53 2.68
N ALA A 25 -4.75 -3.06 3.33
CA ALA A 25 -4.86 -3.56 4.69
C ALA A 25 -5.15 -2.43 5.71
N PRO A 26 -5.48 -2.72 6.97
CA PRO A 26 -5.65 -1.71 8.02
C PRO A 26 -4.40 -0.84 8.23
N LEU A 27 -4.58 0.37 8.77
CA LEU A 27 -3.45 1.27 9.04
C LEU A 27 -2.58 0.75 10.18
N VAL A 28 -3.20 0.23 11.24
CA VAL A 28 -2.53 -0.46 12.35
C VAL A 28 -2.30 -1.92 11.95
N PRO A 29 -1.05 -2.40 11.91
CA PRO A 29 -0.75 -3.79 11.60
C PRO A 29 -1.19 -4.70 12.76
N GLU A 30 -1.80 -5.85 12.44
CA GLU A 30 -2.29 -6.79 13.46
C GLU A 30 -1.18 -7.72 13.99
N ASN A 31 -0.19 -8.06 13.15
CA ASN A 31 0.79 -9.12 13.43
C ASN A 31 2.25 -8.68 13.18
N ASP A 32 2.53 -7.37 13.23
CA ASP A 32 3.87 -6.84 13.04
C ASP A 32 4.25 -5.90 14.19
N PRO A 33 5.02 -6.37 15.19
CA PRO A 33 5.44 -5.54 16.31
C PRO A 33 6.58 -4.56 15.95
N SER A 34 7.16 -4.66 14.75
CA SER A 34 8.31 -3.83 14.35
C SER A 34 7.90 -2.43 13.87
N VAL A 35 6.63 -2.23 13.53
CA VAL A 35 6.10 -0.97 12.99
C VAL A 35 4.83 -0.54 13.71
N LEU A 36 4.72 0.76 14.03
CA LEU A 36 3.55 1.32 14.71
C LEU A 36 2.36 1.49 13.75
N PHE A 37 2.62 1.97 12.54
CA PHE A 37 1.63 2.15 11.47
C PHE A 37 2.18 1.62 10.15
N THR A 38 1.27 1.29 9.23
CA THR A 38 1.69 1.01 7.87
C THR A 38 2.24 2.29 7.21
N THR A 39 3.52 2.30 6.86
CA THR A 39 4.20 3.42 6.19
C THR A 39 4.33 3.23 4.68
N ALA A 40 4.10 2.00 4.18
CA ALA A 40 4.24 1.63 2.78
C ALA A 40 3.25 0.54 2.35
N GLY A 41 2.89 0.54 1.06
CA GLY A 41 2.00 -0.47 0.45
C GLY A 41 2.49 -1.91 0.58
N MET A 42 3.80 -2.10 0.67
CA MET A 42 4.41 -3.44 0.76
C MET A 42 4.32 -4.09 2.15
N HIS A 43 4.08 -3.36 3.25
CA HIS A 43 4.16 -3.96 4.60
C HIS A 43 3.24 -5.18 4.77
N PRO A 44 1.96 -5.13 4.34
CA PRO A 44 1.08 -6.29 4.43
C PRO A 44 1.50 -7.45 3.51
N LEU A 45 2.44 -7.19 2.59
CA LEU A 45 2.90 -8.15 1.60
C LEU A 45 4.23 -8.82 1.97
N VAL A 46 4.86 -8.44 3.09
CA VAL A 46 6.16 -8.97 3.52
C VAL A 46 6.21 -10.51 3.54
N PRO A 47 5.25 -11.25 4.12
CA PRO A 47 5.31 -12.71 4.13
C PRO A 47 5.39 -13.30 2.71
N PHE A 48 4.67 -12.70 1.76
CA PHE A 48 4.65 -13.16 0.38
C PHE A 48 5.92 -12.78 -0.39
N LEU A 49 6.49 -11.62 -0.08
CA LEU A 49 7.80 -11.21 -0.60
C LEU A 49 8.92 -12.11 -0.06
N LEU A 50 8.76 -12.68 1.14
CA LEU A 50 9.69 -13.63 1.76
C LEU A 50 9.52 -15.08 1.26
N GLY A 51 8.56 -15.34 0.37
CA GLY A 51 8.41 -16.61 -0.32
C GLY A 51 7.09 -17.34 -0.09
N GLU A 52 6.21 -16.83 0.78
CA GLU A 52 4.85 -17.39 0.90
C GLU A 52 4.00 -17.07 -0.34
N PRO A 53 3.15 -17.98 -0.81
CA PRO A 53 2.28 -17.69 -1.94
C PRO A 53 1.13 -16.76 -1.53
N HIS A 54 0.94 -15.65 -2.25
CA HIS A 54 -0.26 -14.83 -2.07
C HIS A 54 -1.47 -15.49 -2.78
N PRO A 55 -2.66 -15.57 -2.15
CA PRO A 55 -3.83 -16.27 -2.71
C PRO A 55 -4.33 -15.70 -4.05
N GLN A 56 -3.99 -14.45 -4.35
CA GLN A 56 -4.36 -13.77 -5.60
C GLN A 56 -3.24 -13.76 -6.66
N GLY A 57 -2.18 -14.55 -6.47
CA GLY A 57 -1.08 -14.70 -7.42
C GLY A 57 0.10 -13.74 -7.16
N THR A 58 0.99 -13.63 -8.15
CA THR A 58 2.31 -12.97 -8.01
C THR A 58 2.34 -11.51 -8.48
N LYS A 59 1.26 -11.03 -9.09
CA LYS A 59 1.12 -9.65 -9.58
C LYS A 59 -0.06 -9.01 -8.85
N LEU A 60 0.23 -8.06 -7.97
CA LEU A 60 -0.76 -7.43 -7.10
C LEU A 60 -0.70 -5.91 -7.27
N THR A 61 -1.83 -5.23 -7.09
CA THR A 61 -1.90 -3.76 -7.08
C THR A 61 -2.96 -3.30 -6.07
N ASP A 62 -2.69 -2.20 -5.36
CA ASP A 62 -3.61 -1.60 -4.42
C ASP A 62 -3.42 -0.09 -4.31
N VAL A 63 -4.25 0.53 -3.47
CA VAL A 63 -4.02 1.88 -2.97
C VAL A 63 -4.07 1.81 -1.45
N LYS A 64 -2.89 1.88 -0.84
CA LYS A 64 -2.72 1.75 0.60
C LYS A 64 -2.73 3.13 1.28
N LYS A 65 -3.49 3.23 2.36
CA LYS A 65 -3.37 4.35 3.30
C LYS A 65 -2.10 4.16 4.13
N CYS A 66 -1.24 5.17 4.11
CA CYS A 66 0.02 5.17 4.83
C CYS A 66 0.06 6.34 5.83
N LEU A 67 0.73 6.13 6.96
CA LEU A 67 1.05 7.19 7.92
C LEU A 67 2.54 7.10 8.24
N ARG A 68 3.25 8.21 8.04
CA ARG A 68 4.67 8.35 8.34
C ARG A 68 4.83 9.45 9.36
N THR A 69 5.06 9.07 10.61
CA THR A 69 5.29 10.02 11.70
C THR A 69 6.73 10.53 11.74
N GLY A 70 7.64 9.89 11.00
CA GLY A 70 9.01 10.40 10.83
C GLY A 70 9.07 11.67 9.99
N ASP A 71 8.07 11.88 9.13
CA ASP A 71 7.98 13.06 8.25
C ASP A 71 7.18 14.19 8.94
N ILE A 72 6.88 14.08 10.24
CA ILE A 72 5.92 14.98 10.91
C ILE A 72 6.41 16.43 10.99
N ASP A 73 7.71 16.62 11.15
CA ASP A 73 8.32 17.95 11.24
C ASP A 73 8.33 18.66 9.87
N ASP A 74 8.27 17.91 8.76
CA ASP A 74 8.22 18.46 7.39
C ASP A 74 6.79 18.89 6.98
N VAL A 75 5.75 18.39 7.65
CA VAL A 75 4.36 18.62 7.22
C VAL A 75 3.94 20.04 7.54
N GLY A 76 3.81 20.86 6.50
CA GLY A 76 3.42 22.26 6.63
C GLY A 76 4.57 23.18 7.05
N ASP A 77 5.80 22.68 6.97
CA ASP A 77 6.98 23.54 7.01
C ASP A 77 7.13 24.25 5.66
N ASP A 78 7.16 25.59 5.70
CA ASP A 78 7.31 26.47 4.53
C ASP A 78 8.74 27.03 4.40
N THR A 79 9.69 26.54 5.23
CA THR A 79 11.09 27.00 5.24
C THR A 79 11.98 26.43 4.14
#